data_AF-A0A9E5IVU4-F1
#
_entry.id   AF-A0A9E5IVU4-F1
#
_cell.length_a   1.000
_cell.length_b   1.000
_cell.length_c   1.000
_cell.angle_alpha   90.00
_cell.angle_beta   90.00
_cell.angle_gamma   90.00
#
_symmetry.space_group_name_H-M   'P 1'
#
loop_
_entity.id
_entity.type
_entity.pdbx_description
1 polymer ?
#
loop_
_entity_poly.entity_id
_entity_poly.type
_entity_poly.pdbx_seq_one_letter_code
_entity_poly.pdbx_strand_id
1 'polypeptide(L)'
;AQLEKNVAAFATLAQFKPFIAGAEMSLADCTAAVHLPVITAATKTIYGRDFLADLPVKTYMKMWSERPSMQRVHADRKTSNELFMARMTSKP
;
A
#
# COMPACT_ATOMS: atom_id res chain seq x y z
N ALA A 1 -13.07 16.22 -2.11
CA ALA A 1 -13.62 16.17 -3.48
C ALA A 1 -12.90 15.17 -4.39
N GLN A 2 -11.70 15.46 -4.94
CA GLN A 2 -11.09 14.57 -5.96
C GLN A 2 -10.63 13.21 -5.40
N LEU A 3 -10.01 13.19 -4.21
CA LEU A 3 -9.55 11.95 -3.57
C LEU A 3 -10.73 11.03 -3.23
N GLU A 4 -11.81 11.56 -2.63
CA GLU A 4 -13.03 10.78 -2.34
C GLU A 4 -13.64 10.20 -3.61
N LYS A 5 -13.78 11.00 -4.68
CA LYS A 5 -14.27 10.55 -5.98
C LYS A 5 -13.41 9.40 -6.53
N ASN A 6 -12.09 9.54 -6.48
CA ASN A 6 -11.17 8.54 -7.00
C ASN A 6 -11.16 7.26 -6.16
N VAL A 7 -11.26 7.36 -4.83
CA VAL A 7 -11.39 6.20 -3.96
C VAL A 7 -12.70 5.47 -4.20
N ALA A 8 -13.81 6.20 -4.37
CA ALA A 8 -15.10 5.60 -4.71
C ALA A 8 -15.02 4.88 -6.07
N ALA A 9 -14.39 5.49 -7.09
CA ALA A 9 -14.17 4.85 -8.37
C ALA A 9 -13.29 3.59 -8.25
N PHE A 10 -12.21 3.65 -7.49
CA PHE A 10 -11.35 2.49 -7.22
C PHE A 10 -12.13 1.35 -6.53
N ALA A 11 -13.00 1.67 -5.58
CA ALA A 11 -13.83 0.70 -4.89
C ALA A 11 -14.78 -0.07 -5.82
N THR A 12 -15.16 0.50 -6.98
CA THR A 12 -15.96 -0.22 -7.99
C THR A 12 -15.15 -1.26 -8.76
N LEU A 13 -13.82 -1.12 -8.81
CA LEU A 13 -12.92 -2.01 -9.55
C LEU A 13 -12.28 -3.06 -8.63
N ALA A 14 -11.95 -2.68 -7.40
CA ALA A 14 -11.28 -3.54 -6.44
C ALA A 14 -12.23 -4.59 -5.89
N GLN A 15 -11.91 -5.86 -6.11
CA GLN A 15 -12.76 -6.98 -5.71
C GLN A 15 -12.40 -7.56 -4.36
N PHE A 16 -11.10 -7.63 -4.02
CA PHE A 16 -10.59 -8.26 -2.79
C PHE A 16 -11.08 -9.71 -2.59
N LYS A 17 -10.96 -10.58 -3.61
CA LYS A 17 -11.54 -11.94 -3.62
C LYS A 17 -10.57 -13.12 -3.84
N PRO A 18 -9.49 -13.35 -3.07
CA PRO A 18 -8.92 -12.52 -2.01
C PRO A 18 -7.92 -11.48 -2.56
N PHE A 19 -7.62 -11.54 -3.86
CA PHE A 19 -6.72 -10.63 -4.56
C PHE A 19 -7.47 -9.38 -5.04
N ILE A 20 -6.72 -8.33 -5.34
CA ILE A 20 -7.28 -7.02 -5.63
C ILE A 20 -8.21 -7.02 -6.86
N ALA A 21 -7.93 -7.90 -7.83
CA ALA A 21 -8.66 -8.02 -9.08
C ALA A 21 -9.52 -9.29 -9.19
N GLY A 22 -9.59 -10.15 -8.16
CA GLY A 22 -10.43 -11.36 -8.18
C GLY A 22 -9.82 -12.54 -7.44
N ALA A 23 -10.09 -13.75 -7.96
CA ALA A 23 -9.71 -15.05 -7.39
C ALA A 23 -8.22 -15.39 -7.51
N GLU A 24 -7.53 -14.79 -8.46
CA GLU A 24 -6.14 -15.13 -8.78
C GLU A 24 -5.21 -13.94 -8.56
N MET A 25 -3.98 -14.23 -8.14
CA MET A 25 -2.94 -13.22 -8.00
C MET A 25 -2.56 -12.69 -9.37
N SER A 26 -2.44 -11.37 -9.48
CA SER A 26 -2.05 -10.70 -10.71
C SER A 26 -1.01 -9.60 -10.44
N LEU A 27 -0.54 -8.96 -11.51
CA LEU A 27 0.32 -7.78 -11.40
C LEU A 27 -0.38 -6.63 -10.64
N ALA A 28 -1.71 -6.56 -10.67
CA ALA A 28 -2.47 -5.55 -9.93
C ALA A 28 -2.21 -5.66 -8.43
N ASP A 29 -2.00 -6.87 -7.91
CA ASP A 29 -1.73 -7.07 -6.49
C ASP A 29 -0.35 -6.57 -6.08
N CYS A 30 0.67 -6.77 -6.92
CA CYS A 30 2.01 -6.22 -6.69
C CYS A 30 1.95 -4.68 -6.60
N THR A 31 1.18 -4.05 -7.48
CA THR A 31 0.93 -2.60 -7.45
C THR A 31 0.21 -2.22 -6.16
N ALA A 32 -0.87 -2.91 -5.82
CA ALA A 32 -1.68 -2.62 -4.63
C ALA A 32 -0.89 -2.76 -3.32
N ALA A 33 -0.03 -3.78 -3.21
CA ALA A 33 0.79 -4.02 -2.03
C ALA A 33 1.81 -2.90 -1.75
N VAL A 34 2.22 -2.16 -2.78
CA VAL A 34 3.13 -1.01 -2.64
C VAL A 34 2.35 0.29 -2.43
N HIS A 35 1.27 0.52 -3.18
CA HIS A 35 0.60 1.82 -3.22
C HIS A 35 -0.41 2.03 -2.10
N LEU A 36 -1.20 1.01 -1.72
CA LEU A 36 -2.25 1.18 -0.72
C LEU A 36 -1.71 1.63 0.64
N PRO A 37 -0.58 1.07 1.17
CA PRO A 37 0.00 1.55 2.42
C PRO A 37 0.46 3.02 2.35
N VAL A 38 0.99 3.45 1.21
CA VAL A 38 1.45 4.84 1.00
C VAL A 38 0.27 5.80 1.00
N ILE A 39 -0.83 5.45 0.31
CA ILE A 39 -2.05 6.28 0.29
C ILE A 39 -2.62 6.41 1.71
N THR A 40 -2.73 5.29 2.45
CA THR A 40 -3.17 5.31 3.84
C THR A 40 -2.28 6.21 4.72
N ALA A 41 -0.95 6.07 4.62
CA ALA A 41 -0.03 6.87 5.42
C ALA A 41 -0.10 8.36 5.05
N ALA A 42 0.02 8.68 3.76
CA ALA A 42 0.02 10.06 3.28
C ALA A 42 -1.29 10.78 3.61
N THR A 43 -2.43 10.13 3.43
CA THR A 43 -3.72 10.77 3.72
C THR A 43 -3.95 10.97 5.22
N LYS A 44 -3.53 10.04 6.07
CA LYS A 44 -3.52 10.24 7.53
C LYS A 44 -2.64 11.42 7.92
N THR A 45 -1.43 11.50 7.39
CA THR A 45 -0.47 12.55 7.71
C THR A 45 -0.94 13.93 7.25
N ILE A 46 -1.48 14.04 6.03
CA ILE A 46 -1.83 15.34 5.42
C ILE A 46 -3.22 15.80 5.84
N TYR A 47 -4.20 14.88 5.93
CA TYR A 47 -5.61 15.22 6.11
C TYR A 47 -6.20 14.71 7.44
N GLY A 48 -5.41 14.05 8.29
CA GLY A 48 -5.87 13.53 9.58
C GLY A 48 -6.79 12.30 9.48
N ARG A 49 -7.02 11.76 8.27
CA ARG A 49 -7.87 10.59 8.05
C ARG A 49 -7.34 9.67 6.97
N ASP A 50 -7.64 8.39 7.10
CA ASP A 50 -7.41 7.41 6.04
C ASP A 50 -8.56 7.48 5.03
N PHE A 51 -8.25 7.77 3.78
CA PHE A 51 -9.29 7.78 2.75
C PHE A 51 -9.67 6.37 2.31
N LEU A 52 -8.85 5.35 2.62
CA LEU A 52 -9.14 3.95 2.31
C LEU A 52 -9.75 3.18 3.49
N ALA A 53 -10.14 3.88 4.57
CA ALA A 53 -10.64 3.26 5.81
C ALA A 53 -11.81 2.29 5.59
N ASP A 54 -12.69 2.62 4.64
CA ASP A 54 -13.92 1.86 4.36
C ASP A 54 -13.66 0.63 3.46
N LEU A 55 -12.43 0.45 2.98
CA LEU A 55 -12.01 -0.68 2.16
C LEU A 55 -11.25 -1.71 3.01
N PRO A 56 -11.28 -3.01 2.65
CA PRO A 56 -10.63 -4.08 3.41
C PRO A 56 -9.09 -4.11 3.26
N VAL A 57 -8.45 -2.94 3.05
CA VAL A 57 -7.01 -2.80 2.80
C VAL A 57 -6.18 -3.43 3.92
N LYS A 58 -6.57 -3.25 5.18
CA LYS A 58 -5.85 -3.83 6.32
C LYS A 58 -5.83 -5.36 6.27
N THR A 59 -6.97 -5.98 6.01
CA THR A 59 -7.10 -7.44 5.90
C THR A 59 -6.32 -7.97 4.70
N TYR A 60 -6.46 -7.30 3.56
CA TYR A 60 -5.72 -7.61 2.34
C TYR A 60 -4.19 -7.52 2.54
N MET A 61 -3.71 -6.47 3.21
CA MET A 61 -2.29 -6.30 3.53
C MET A 61 -1.77 -7.34 4.54
N LYS A 62 -2.60 -7.79 5.48
CA LYS A 62 -2.23 -8.86 6.40
C LYS A 62 -1.90 -10.15 5.62
N MET A 63 -2.80 -10.58 4.75
CA MET A 63 -2.56 -11.73 3.86
C MET A 63 -1.28 -11.55 3.03
N TRP A 64 -1.05 -10.36 2.48
CA TRP A 64 0.17 -10.07 1.71
C TRP A 64 1.45 -10.17 2.56
N SER A 65 1.43 -9.68 3.79
CA SER A 65 2.58 -9.68 4.69
C SER A 65 3.01 -11.08 5.15
N GLU A 66 2.12 -12.07 5.08
CA GLU A 66 2.40 -13.46 5.43
C GLU A 66 3.21 -14.19 4.35
N ARG A 67 3.34 -13.63 3.13
CA ARG A 67 4.08 -14.26 2.03
C ARG A 67 5.60 -14.15 2.24
N PRO A 68 6.37 -15.24 2.08
CA PRO A 68 7.83 -15.19 2.21
C PRO A 68 8.52 -14.18 1.28
N SER A 69 7.99 -13.99 0.07
CA SER A 69 8.49 -12.99 -0.87
C SER A 69 8.33 -11.56 -0.35
N MET A 70 7.21 -11.25 0.30
CA MET A 70 6.93 -9.94 0.86
C MET A 70 7.71 -9.66 2.13
N GLN A 71 7.90 -10.68 2.98
CA GLN A 71 8.75 -10.56 4.16
C GLN A 71 10.18 -10.16 3.77
N ARG A 72 10.75 -10.79 2.73
CA ARG A 72 12.03 -10.39 2.15
C ARG A 72 12.01 -8.95 1.65
N VAL A 73 11.02 -8.58 0.83
CA VAL A 73 10.88 -7.19 0.32
C VAL A 73 10.79 -6.18 1.46
N HIS A 74 10.09 -6.48 2.54
CA HIS A 74 9.99 -5.59 3.70
C HIS A 74 11.31 -5.46 4.47
N ALA A 75 12.07 -6.55 4.61
CA ALA A 75 13.41 -6.51 5.18
C ALA A 75 14.35 -5.66 4.33
N ASP A 76 14.39 -5.92 3.01
CA ASP A 76 15.24 -5.19 2.06
C ASP A 76 14.87 -3.71 2.01
N ARG A 77 13.56 -3.39 2.04
CA ARG A 77 13.05 -2.01 2.09
C ARG A 77 13.51 -1.29 3.36
N LYS A 78 13.54 -1.96 4.52
CA LYS A 78 14.00 -1.36 5.78
C LYS A 78 15.46 -0.95 5.67
N THR A 79 16.33 -1.88 5.28
CA THR A 79 17.77 -1.61 5.07
C THR A 79 17.99 -0.52 4.01
N SER A 80 17.28 -0.59 2.89
CA SER A 80 17.39 0.42 1.82
C SER A 80 16.94 1.81 2.27
N ASN A 81 15.91 1.89 3.11
CA ASN A 81 15.42 3.16 3.65
C ASN A 81 16.44 3.81 4.60
N GLU A 82 17.12 3.02 5.43
CA GLU A 82 18.18 3.50 6.31
C GLU A 82 19.35 4.10 5.49
N LEU A 83 19.78 3.42 4.43
CA LEU A 83 20.80 3.92 3.50
C LEU A 83 20.35 5.19 2.77
N PHE A 84 19.10 5.24 2.32
CA PHE A 84 18.52 6.41 1.68
C PHE A 84 18.54 7.62 2.60
N MET A 85 18.09 7.46 3.86
CA MET A 85 18.08 8.55 4.84
C MET A 85 19.49 9.06 5.15
N ALA A 86 20.47 8.17 5.32
CA ALA A 86 21.87 8.56 5.52
C ALA A 86 22.43 9.37 4.34
N ARG A 87 22.02 9.05 3.10
CA ARG A 87 22.38 9.82 1.90
C ARG A 87 21.69 11.18 1.84
N MET A 88 20.43 11.25 2.26
CA MET A 88 19.67 12.50 2.29
C MET A 88 20.22 13.49 3.32
N THR A 89 20.74 13.01 4.45
CA THR A 89 21.33 13.85 5.50
C THR A 89 22.80 14.22 5.27
N SER A 90 23.53 13.46 4.44
CA SER A 90 24.94 13.71 4.15
C SER A 90 25.18 14.61 2.93
N LYS A 91 24.12 14.97 2.20
CA LYS A 91 24.19 15.95 1.11
C LYS A 91 24.06 17.35 1.73
N PRO A 92 25.00 18.29 1.46
CA PRO A 92 24.89 19.67 1.93
C PRO A 92 23.70 20.40 1.31
#